data_AF-A0A228HV60-F1
#
_entry.id   AF-A0A228HV60-F1
#
_cell.length_a   1.000
_cell.length_b   1.000
_cell.length_c   1.000
_cell.angle_alpha   90.00
_cell.angle_beta   90.00
_cell.angle_gamma   90.00
#
_symmetry.space_group_name_H-M   'P 1'
#
loop_
_entity.id
_entity.type
_entity.pdbx_description
1 polymer ?
#
loop_
_entity_poly.entity_id
_entity_poly.type
_entity_poly.pdbx_seq_one_letter_code
_entity_poly.pdbx_strand_id
1 'polypeptide(L)'
;MSKFLNSLFGRVVVALILGVALGAFFPHFAESLRPLGDGFLKLIKMVIGPIVFCVVVSGMANAGDLKKVGRVGLKAVVYFEVMTTLALGIGLVLAWLTRPGVGMNIDLRSLDAASLSTYAKNAESLKDTAGYLMKIIPDTAIDAFAKGDILQILVFAVLFGSALSLLGDKAQRVNSLIEELSHVFFKIIGFIIKLAPLGVLGAIAFTTGKYGVASLKQLGYLVAVFYLSCFVFVTVVLGVVMRLAGFSVFKLIRYLREELSIVLGTASSDAVLPQVMSKLEYMGIKDSTVGLVIPTGYSFNLDGFSIYLTLAVLFIAQATNTPLSTHDLIVVLLVSLVTSKGAHGIPGSAIVILAATLSAIPAIPVLGLVLILPVDWFVGIARALTNLIGNCVATVVVAVWENDIDRARATRVLNRELRYVADVPGAAAPVAGDQAHAL
;
A
#
# COMPACT_ATOMS: atom_id res chain seq x y z
N MET A 1 -10.32 -25.18 -17.65
CA MET A 1 -9.55 -24.03 -18.17
C MET A 1 -10.40 -22.78 -18.47
N SER A 2 -11.57 -22.86 -19.14
CA SER A 2 -12.30 -21.65 -19.59
C SER A 2 -12.82 -20.74 -18.46
N LYS A 3 -13.22 -21.28 -17.30
CA LYS A 3 -13.64 -20.48 -16.12
C LYS A 3 -12.50 -19.68 -15.48
N PHE A 4 -11.25 -20.12 -15.63
CA PHE A 4 -10.08 -19.40 -15.08
C PHE A 4 -9.71 -18.21 -15.97
N LEU A 5 -9.64 -18.42 -17.29
CA LEU A 5 -9.35 -17.36 -18.28
C LEU A 5 -10.45 -16.29 -18.36
N ASN A 6 -11.69 -16.64 -18.03
CA ASN A 6 -12.79 -15.68 -17.96
C ASN A 6 -12.83 -14.88 -16.64
N SER A 7 -12.09 -15.29 -15.61
CA SER A 7 -11.98 -14.54 -14.36
C SER A 7 -10.98 -13.37 -14.50
N LEU A 8 -11.25 -12.25 -13.83
CA LEU A 8 -10.33 -11.09 -13.81
C LEU A 8 -8.92 -11.51 -13.40
N PHE A 9 -8.81 -12.34 -12.35
CA PHE A 9 -7.56 -12.93 -11.89
C PHE A 9 -6.80 -13.66 -13.01
N GLY A 10 -7.47 -14.53 -13.76
CA GLY A 10 -6.83 -15.27 -14.85
C GLY A 10 -6.36 -14.37 -15.99
N ARG A 11 -7.13 -13.33 -16.33
CA ARG A 11 -6.72 -12.33 -17.34
C ARG A 11 -5.48 -11.55 -16.92
N VAL A 12 -5.40 -11.16 -15.64
CA VAL A 12 -4.24 -10.46 -15.09
C VAL A 12 -3.00 -11.37 -15.09
N VAL A 13 -3.13 -12.65 -14.73
CA VAL A 13 -2.01 -13.60 -14.76
C VAL A 13 -1.51 -13.84 -16.19
N VAL A 14 -2.41 -13.96 -17.17
CA VAL A 14 -2.01 -14.08 -18.58
C VAL A 14 -1.31 -12.82 -19.06
N ALA A 15 -1.83 -11.64 -18.72
CA ALA A 15 -1.21 -10.35 -19.03
C ALA A 15 0.19 -10.21 -18.43
N LEU A 16 0.39 -10.66 -17.19
CA LEU A 16 1.70 -10.71 -16.52
C LEU A 16 2.69 -11.58 -17.32
N ILE A 17 2.31 -12.81 -17.65
CA ILE A 17 3.17 -13.76 -18.39
C ILE A 17 3.53 -13.19 -19.77
N LEU A 18 2.55 -12.65 -20.50
CA LEU A 18 2.76 -12.01 -21.79
C LEU A 18 3.68 -10.79 -21.68
N GLY A 19 3.50 -9.97 -20.64
CA GLY A 19 4.37 -8.81 -20.39
C GLY A 19 5.82 -9.23 -20.20
N VAL A 20 6.08 -10.27 -19.39
CA VAL A 20 7.44 -10.81 -19.19
C VAL A 20 8.02 -11.34 -20.50
N ALA A 21 7.25 -12.12 -21.26
CA ALA A 21 7.70 -12.65 -22.54
C ALA A 21 8.05 -11.53 -23.54
N LEU A 22 7.19 -10.50 -23.66
CA LEU A 22 7.44 -9.35 -24.53
C LEU A 22 8.68 -8.58 -24.10
N GLY A 23 8.89 -8.33 -22.81
CA GLY A 23 10.08 -7.65 -22.34
C GLY A 23 11.38 -8.46 -22.46
N ALA A 24 11.31 -9.80 -22.39
CA ALA A 24 12.48 -10.65 -22.55
C ALA A 24 12.89 -10.83 -24.02
N PHE A 25 11.92 -11.03 -24.93
CA PHE A 25 12.19 -11.33 -26.34
C PHE A 25 12.19 -10.08 -27.24
N PHE A 26 11.46 -9.02 -26.87
CA PHE A 26 11.34 -7.79 -27.66
C PHE A 26 11.50 -6.52 -26.79
N PRO A 27 12.68 -6.26 -26.19
CA PRO A 27 12.87 -5.20 -25.20
C PRO A 27 12.46 -3.80 -25.67
N HIS A 28 12.85 -3.42 -26.88
CA HIS A 28 12.53 -2.10 -27.45
C HIS A 28 11.02 -1.90 -27.70
N PHE A 29 10.29 -2.96 -28.06
CA PHE A 29 8.84 -2.91 -28.18
C PHE A 29 8.17 -2.89 -26.81
N ALA A 30 8.70 -3.65 -25.85
CA ALA A 30 8.17 -3.71 -24.50
C ALA A 30 8.29 -2.36 -23.77
N GLU A 31 9.35 -1.60 -24.02
CA GLU A 31 9.49 -0.23 -23.51
C GLU A 31 8.40 0.73 -24.02
N SER A 32 7.95 0.57 -25.27
CA SER A 32 6.91 1.42 -25.85
C SER A 32 5.51 1.12 -25.28
N LEU A 33 5.33 0.03 -24.53
CA LEU A 33 4.08 -0.34 -23.86
C LEU A 33 3.88 0.37 -22.50
N ARG A 34 4.87 1.14 -22.03
CA ARG A 34 4.78 1.94 -20.79
C ARG A 34 3.48 2.77 -20.67
N PRO A 35 2.99 3.45 -21.72
CA PRO A 35 1.78 4.27 -21.61
C PRO A 35 0.53 3.49 -21.18
N LEU A 36 0.47 2.17 -21.42
CA LEU A 36 -0.64 1.35 -20.96
C LEU A 36 -0.66 1.22 -19.42
N GLY A 37 0.52 0.99 -18.82
CA GLY A 37 0.67 0.93 -17.36
C GLY A 37 0.45 2.29 -16.70
N ASP A 38 1.10 3.34 -17.21
CA ASP A 38 0.97 4.70 -16.70
C ASP A 38 -0.46 5.23 -16.86
N GLY A 39 -1.12 4.94 -17.99
CA GLY A 39 -2.51 5.29 -18.24
C GLY A 39 -3.47 4.61 -17.27
N PHE A 40 -3.31 3.32 -17.02
CA PHE A 40 -4.12 2.60 -16.03
C PHE A 40 -3.96 3.20 -14.62
N LEU A 41 -2.73 3.46 -14.19
CA LEU A 41 -2.46 4.10 -12.89
C LEU A 41 -3.07 5.50 -12.80
N LYS A 42 -3.00 6.29 -13.88
CA LYS A 42 -3.60 7.63 -13.95
C LYS A 42 -5.12 7.59 -13.81
N LEU A 43 -5.78 6.61 -14.45
CA LEU A 43 -7.22 6.39 -14.30
C LEU A 43 -7.60 6.06 -12.85
N ILE A 44 -6.84 5.22 -12.16
CA ILE A 44 -7.11 4.93 -10.75
C ILE A 44 -6.89 6.17 -9.87
N LYS A 45 -5.76 6.87 -10.03
CA LYS A 45 -5.44 8.09 -9.26
C LYS A 45 -6.51 9.17 -9.39
N MET A 46 -7.12 9.30 -10.56
CA MET A 46 -8.21 10.25 -10.81
C MET A 46 -9.41 10.05 -9.88
N VAL A 47 -9.73 8.82 -9.52
CA VAL A 47 -10.95 8.50 -8.76
C VAL A 47 -10.68 8.36 -7.26
N ILE A 48 -9.46 7.96 -6.86
CA ILE A 48 -9.12 7.65 -5.46
C ILE A 48 -9.46 8.77 -4.50
N GLY A 49 -9.04 10.01 -4.77
CA GLY A 49 -9.26 11.14 -3.86
C GLY A 49 -10.73 11.33 -3.49
N PRO A 50 -11.62 11.52 -4.49
CA PRO A 50 -13.06 11.59 -4.26
C PRO A 50 -13.67 10.38 -3.54
N ILE A 51 -13.23 9.15 -3.86
CA ILE A 51 -13.72 7.94 -3.17
C ILE A 51 -13.34 7.94 -1.70
N VAL A 52 -12.05 8.19 -1.40
CA VAL A 52 -11.56 8.20 -0.02
C VAL A 52 -12.34 9.22 0.78
N PHE A 53 -12.56 10.41 0.22
CA PHE A 53 -13.41 11.42 0.85
C PHE A 53 -14.82 10.88 1.15
N CYS A 54 -15.52 10.32 0.15
CA CYS A 54 -16.88 9.84 0.35
C CYS A 54 -16.95 8.71 1.38
N VAL A 55 -16.08 7.71 1.29
CA VAL A 55 -16.09 6.56 2.20
C VAL A 55 -15.72 6.95 3.63
N VAL A 56 -14.73 7.84 3.81
CA VAL A 56 -14.38 8.36 5.14
C VAL A 56 -15.56 9.16 5.70
N VAL A 57 -16.11 10.10 4.92
CA VAL A 57 -17.21 10.96 5.40
C VAL A 57 -18.44 10.13 5.77
N SER A 58 -18.89 9.22 4.89
CA SER A 58 -20.02 8.31 5.18
C SER A 58 -19.71 7.42 6.39
N GLY A 59 -18.49 6.87 6.46
CA GLY A 59 -18.07 6.06 7.61
C GLY A 59 -18.07 6.83 8.93
N MET A 60 -17.69 8.11 8.93
CA MET A 60 -17.73 8.97 10.12
C MET A 60 -19.16 9.40 10.49
N ALA A 61 -19.97 9.75 9.50
CA ALA A 61 -21.35 10.15 9.72
C ALA A 61 -22.21 8.98 10.25
N ASN A 62 -21.99 7.77 9.75
CA ASN A 62 -22.70 6.55 10.16
C ASN A 62 -22.17 5.94 11.46
N ALA A 63 -20.99 6.38 11.94
CA ALA A 63 -20.44 5.88 13.20
C ALA A 63 -21.31 6.22 14.42
N GLY A 64 -22.14 7.28 14.33
CA GLY A 64 -23.08 7.73 15.36
C GLY A 64 -22.43 8.28 16.65
N ASP A 65 -21.21 7.87 16.97
CA ASP A 65 -20.45 8.27 18.16
C ASP A 65 -19.01 8.71 17.77
N LEU A 66 -18.75 10.02 17.82
CA LEU A 66 -17.41 10.58 17.57
C LEU A 66 -16.34 10.06 18.55
N LYS A 67 -16.72 9.67 19.78
CA LYS A 67 -15.77 9.09 20.73
C LYS A 67 -15.26 7.73 20.23
N LYS A 68 -16.15 6.96 19.58
CA LYS A 68 -15.79 5.71 18.95
C LYS A 68 -14.81 5.94 17.80
N VAL A 69 -15.08 6.91 16.93
CA VAL A 69 -14.17 7.30 15.83
C VAL A 69 -12.76 7.62 16.35
N GLY A 70 -12.66 8.50 17.36
CA GLY A 70 -11.37 8.86 17.95
C GLY A 70 -10.64 7.65 18.55
N ARG A 71 -11.37 6.74 19.21
CA ARG A 71 -10.82 5.51 19.78
C ARG A 71 -10.31 4.55 18.70
N VAL A 72 -11.08 4.34 17.62
CA VAL A 72 -10.69 3.50 16.47
C VAL A 72 -9.44 4.07 15.81
N GLY A 73 -9.42 5.38 15.55
CA GLY A 73 -8.27 6.08 14.96
C GLY A 73 -7.02 5.97 15.83
N LEU A 74 -7.13 6.22 17.13
CA LEU A 74 -5.99 6.10 18.06
C LEU A 74 -5.46 4.66 18.13
N LYS A 75 -6.34 3.66 18.22
CA LYS A 75 -5.94 2.24 18.19
C LYS A 75 -5.24 1.87 16.88
N ALA A 76 -5.72 2.41 15.75
CA ALA A 76 -5.10 2.20 14.45
C ALA A 76 -3.69 2.83 14.39
N VAL A 77 -3.52 4.09 14.83
CA VAL A 77 -2.21 4.75 14.86
C VAL A 77 -1.22 4.00 15.76
N VAL A 78 -1.65 3.57 16.96
CA VAL A 78 -0.80 2.77 17.86
C VAL A 78 -0.42 1.45 17.20
N TYR A 79 -1.38 0.77 16.55
CA TYR A 79 -1.10 -0.44 15.77
C TYR A 79 -0.06 -0.18 14.67
N PHE A 80 -0.25 0.87 13.87
CA PHE A 80 0.66 1.22 12.77
C PHE A 80 2.08 1.48 13.25
N GLU A 81 2.21 2.14 14.41
CA GLU A 81 3.50 2.45 15.00
C GLU A 81 4.24 1.21 15.47
N VAL A 82 3.54 0.30 16.14
CA VAL A 82 4.10 -0.99 16.56
C VAL A 82 4.52 -1.82 15.35
N MET A 83 3.65 -1.93 14.34
CA MET A 83 3.93 -2.73 13.14
C MET A 83 5.09 -2.15 12.32
N THR A 84 5.14 -0.83 12.15
CA THR A 84 6.23 -0.13 11.49
C THR A 84 7.56 -0.37 12.22
N THR A 85 7.56 -0.30 13.55
CA THR A 85 8.76 -0.55 14.36
C THR A 85 9.26 -1.99 14.19
N LEU A 86 8.35 -2.97 14.21
CA LEU A 86 8.69 -4.38 13.95
C LEU A 86 9.21 -4.59 12.53
N ALA A 87 8.62 -3.91 11.55
CA ALA A 87 9.03 -3.96 10.14
C ALA A 87 10.45 -3.41 9.95
N LEU A 88 10.75 -2.25 10.54
CA LEU A 88 12.10 -1.67 10.58
C LEU A 88 13.11 -2.62 11.23
N GLY A 89 12.75 -3.20 12.38
CA GLY A 89 13.59 -4.16 13.09
C GLY A 89 13.91 -5.41 12.27
N ILE A 90 12.92 -5.96 11.56
CA ILE A 90 13.13 -7.13 10.68
C ILE A 90 14.04 -6.79 9.51
N GLY A 91 13.83 -5.65 8.85
CA GLY A 91 14.69 -5.18 7.76
C GLY A 91 16.14 -5.02 8.22
N LEU A 92 16.35 -4.45 9.41
CA LEU A 92 17.66 -4.30 10.04
C LEU A 92 18.32 -5.66 10.33
N VAL A 93 17.62 -6.57 11.03
CA VAL A 93 18.15 -7.88 11.42
C VAL A 93 18.52 -8.72 10.19
N LEU A 94 17.66 -8.75 9.17
CA LEU A 94 17.91 -9.53 7.97
C LEU A 94 19.04 -8.93 7.11
N ALA A 95 19.15 -7.60 7.03
CA ALA A 95 20.28 -6.97 6.34
C ALA A 95 21.62 -7.17 7.08
N TRP A 96 21.60 -7.22 8.42
CA TRP A 96 22.77 -7.51 9.23
C TRP A 96 23.23 -8.97 9.12
N LEU A 97 22.27 -9.91 9.05
CA LEU A 97 22.55 -11.34 8.93
C LEU A 97 23.01 -11.75 7.53
N THR A 98 22.30 -11.27 6.50
CA THR A 98 22.54 -11.69 5.10
C THR A 98 23.63 -10.88 4.42
N ARG A 99 23.96 -9.69 4.96
CA ARG A 99 25.03 -8.78 4.51
C ARG A 99 25.03 -8.56 2.99
N PRO A 100 23.91 -8.07 2.40
CA PRO A 100 23.75 -8.02 0.95
C PRO A 100 24.71 -7.10 0.20
N GLY A 101 25.33 -6.13 0.88
CA GLY A 101 26.29 -5.20 0.25
C GLY A 101 27.76 -5.58 0.40
N VAL A 102 28.09 -6.60 1.21
CA VAL A 102 29.49 -6.96 1.49
C VAL A 102 30.16 -7.56 0.25
N GLY A 103 31.36 -7.08 -0.08
CA GLY A 103 32.15 -7.54 -1.21
C GLY A 103 31.98 -6.73 -2.50
N MET A 104 31.09 -5.74 -2.51
CA MET A 104 30.93 -4.83 -3.65
C MET A 104 32.04 -3.76 -3.73
N ASN A 105 32.58 -3.32 -2.58
CA ASN A 105 33.71 -2.39 -2.46
C ASN A 105 33.66 -1.19 -3.42
N ILE A 106 32.50 -0.52 -3.51
CA ILE A 106 32.26 0.51 -4.51
C ILE A 106 32.94 1.81 -4.10
N ASP A 107 33.79 2.34 -4.98
CA ASP A 107 34.35 3.67 -4.84
C ASP A 107 33.31 4.72 -5.26
N LEU A 108 32.94 5.58 -4.31
CA LEU A 108 32.01 6.69 -4.50
C LEU A 108 32.42 7.65 -5.62
N ARG A 109 33.72 7.76 -5.91
CA ARG A 109 34.24 8.64 -6.98
C ARG A 109 33.90 8.17 -8.40
N SER A 110 33.48 6.92 -8.54
CA SER A 110 33.06 6.33 -9.82
C SER A 110 31.57 6.49 -10.13
N LEU A 111 30.78 7.04 -9.19
CA LEU A 111 29.34 7.20 -9.32
C LEU A 111 28.98 8.56 -9.93
N ASP A 112 28.07 8.55 -10.91
CA ASP A 112 27.59 9.78 -11.57
C ASP A 112 26.59 10.55 -10.70
N ALA A 113 27.09 11.62 -10.06
CA ALA A 113 26.33 12.50 -9.18
C ALA A 113 25.25 13.34 -9.90
N ALA A 114 25.28 13.45 -11.23
CA ALA A 114 24.31 14.25 -11.98
C ALA A 114 22.87 13.71 -11.84
N SER A 115 22.73 12.39 -11.71
CA SER A 115 21.45 11.67 -11.58
C SER A 115 20.68 11.93 -10.27
N LEU A 116 21.35 12.52 -9.25
CA LEU A 116 20.79 12.78 -7.92
C LEU A 116 20.27 14.20 -7.71
N SER A 117 20.64 15.14 -8.59
CA SER A 117 20.34 16.57 -8.45
C SER A 117 18.82 16.87 -8.38
N THR A 118 18.00 16.04 -9.03
CA THR A 118 16.52 16.15 -9.01
C THR A 118 15.89 15.63 -7.71
N TYR A 119 16.51 14.66 -7.05
CA TYR A 119 15.99 14.04 -5.83
C TYR A 119 16.41 14.79 -4.56
N ALA A 120 17.65 15.33 -4.54
CA ALA A 120 18.17 16.10 -3.41
C ALA A 120 17.38 17.40 -3.14
N LYS A 121 16.96 18.12 -4.19
CA LYS A 121 16.13 19.33 -4.06
C LYS A 121 14.75 19.06 -3.42
N ASN A 122 14.17 17.89 -3.67
CA ASN A 122 12.88 17.51 -3.08
C ASN A 122 13.02 17.05 -1.63
N ALA A 123 14.17 16.47 -1.25
CA ALA A 123 14.45 16.02 0.11
C ALA A 123 14.64 17.19 1.11
N GLU A 124 15.12 18.35 0.67
CA GLU A 124 15.25 19.55 1.53
C GLU A 124 13.90 20.04 2.08
N SER A 125 12.80 19.78 1.37
CA SER A 125 11.44 20.18 1.80
C SER A 125 10.87 19.34 2.97
N LEU A 126 11.56 18.28 3.40
CA LEU A 126 11.09 17.33 4.42
C LEU A 126 11.88 17.38 5.74
N LYS A 127 12.83 18.32 5.89
CA LYS A 127 13.71 18.37 7.08
C LYS A 127 13.05 18.92 8.35
N ASP A 128 11.90 19.59 8.23
CA ASP A 128 11.20 20.16 9.39
C ASP A 128 9.97 19.33 9.77
N THR A 129 10.00 18.73 10.96
CA THR A 129 8.88 17.98 11.53
C THR A 129 7.65 18.89 11.72
N ALA A 130 7.86 20.17 12.03
CA ALA A 130 6.78 21.15 12.11
C ALA A 130 6.21 21.47 10.71
N GLY A 131 7.08 21.64 9.71
CA GLY A 131 6.69 21.76 8.30
C GLY A 131 5.89 20.57 7.78
N TYR A 132 6.24 19.34 8.17
CA TYR A 132 5.47 18.15 7.81
C TYR A 132 4.08 18.15 8.46
N LEU A 133 3.97 18.45 9.76
CA LEU A 133 2.68 18.58 10.45
C LEU A 133 1.79 19.66 9.83
N MET A 134 2.38 20.80 9.48
CA MET A 134 1.65 21.89 8.79
C MET A 134 1.19 21.47 7.40
N LYS A 135 1.98 20.66 6.67
CA LYS A 135 1.61 20.15 5.35
C LYS A 135 0.43 19.17 5.36
N ILE A 136 0.12 18.56 6.50
CA ILE A 136 -1.08 17.72 6.65
C ILE A 136 -2.35 18.56 6.49
N ILE A 137 -2.32 19.84 6.88
CA ILE A 137 -3.43 20.76 6.71
C ILE A 137 -3.31 21.39 5.32
N PRO A 138 -4.28 21.17 4.41
CA PRO A 138 -4.21 21.77 3.09
C PRO A 138 -4.49 23.28 3.14
N ASP A 139 -3.86 24.04 2.24
CA ASP A 139 -4.13 25.47 2.07
C ASP A 139 -5.62 25.72 1.74
N THR A 140 -6.20 24.86 0.89
CA THR A 140 -7.63 24.81 0.63
C THR A 140 -8.09 23.36 0.43
N ALA A 141 -9.35 23.05 0.76
CA ALA A 141 -9.89 21.70 0.52
C ALA A 141 -9.80 21.30 -0.95
N ILE A 142 -10.05 22.22 -1.88
CA ILE A 142 -10.00 21.98 -3.33
C ILE A 142 -8.57 21.67 -3.80
N ASP A 143 -7.57 22.34 -3.24
CA ASP A 143 -6.17 22.12 -3.57
C ASP A 143 -5.70 20.71 -3.21
N ALA A 144 -6.17 20.15 -2.08
CA ALA A 144 -5.90 18.77 -1.69
C ALA A 144 -6.38 17.76 -2.75
N PHE A 145 -7.60 17.97 -3.28
CA PHE A 145 -8.14 17.15 -4.37
C PHE A 145 -7.40 17.37 -5.70
N ALA A 146 -7.02 18.62 -6.00
CA ALA A 146 -6.34 18.96 -7.24
C ALA A 146 -4.91 18.37 -7.31
N LYS A 147 -4.18 18.41 -6.19
CA LYS A 147 -2.83 17.82 -6.05
C LYS A 147 -2.86 16.30 -5.83
N GLY A 148 -4.02 15.76 -5.43
CA GLY A 148 -4.20 14.34 -5.17
C GLY A 148 -3.49 13.84 -3.91
N ASP A 149 -3.37 14.70 -2.90
CA ASP A 149 -2.77 14.34 -1.61
C ASP A 149 -3.81 13.63 -0.72
N ILE A 150 -3.75 12.30 -0.64
CA ILE A 150 -4.75 11.51 0.08
C ILE A 150 -4.74 11.84 1.58
N LEU A 151 -3.58 12.20 2.16
CA LEU A 151 -3.49 12.51 3.58
C LEU A 151 -4.25 13.80 3.90
N GLN A 152 -4.06 14.84 3.07
CA GLN A 152 -4.81 16.10 3.21
C GLN A 152 -6.32 15.89 3.00
N ILE A 153 -6.69 15.08 1.98
CA ILE A 153 -8.09 14.71 1.73
C ILE A 153 -8.70 13.98 2.92
N LEU A 154 -7.94 13.06 3.54
CA LEU A 154 -8.37 12.31 4.71
C LEU A 154 -8.63 13.21 5.92
N VAL A 155 -7.73 14.15 6.22
CA VAL A 155 -7.94 15.09 7.34
C VAL A 155 -9.19 15.93 7.12
N PHE A 156 -9.36 16.47 5.91
CA PHE A 156 -10.57 17.20 5.57
C PHE A 156 -11.83 16.32 5.67
N ALA A 157 -11.77 15.08 5.19
CA ALA A 157 -12.88 14.13 5.24
C ALA A 157 -13.28 13.77 6.69
N VAL A 158 -12.31 13.58 7.59
CA VAL A 158 -12.57 13.31 9.01
C VAL A 158 -13.24 14.51 9.67
N LEU A 159 -12.77 15.74 9.43
CA LEU A 159 -13.39 16.97 9.95
C LEU A 159 -14.81 17.14 9.41
N PHE A 160 -14.99 16.95 8.11
CA PHE A 160 -16.28 17.08 7.44
C PHE A 160 -17.30 16.04 7.95
N GLY A 161 -16.91 14.77 7.99
CA GLY A 161 -17.75 13.69 8.52
C GLY A 161 -18.08 13.86 10.01
N SER A 162 -17.12 14.37 10.81
CA SER A 162 -17.36 14.73 12.21
C SER A 162 -18.41 15.84 12.35
N ALA A 163 -18.33 16.87 11.50
CA ALA A 163 -19.31 17.96 11.48
C ALA A 163 -20.71 17.47 11.06
N LEU A 164 -20.81 16.59 10.05
CA LEU A 164 -22.10 15.98 9.68
C LEU A 164 -22.70 15.17 10.84
N SER A 165 -21.88 14.38 11.53
CA SER A 165 -22.33 13.59 12.69
C SER A 165 -22.86 14.49 13.81
N LEU A 166 -22.20 15.61 14.11
CA LEU A 166 -22.63 16.58 15.11
C LEU A 166 -23.92 17.34 14.73
N LEU A 167 -24.16 17.55 13.44
CA LEU A 167 -25.37 18.20 12.93
C LEU A 167 -26.60 17.29 12.94
N GLY A 168 -26.41 15.97 13.06
CA GLY A 168 -27.47 14.98 13.14
C GLY A 168 -28.43 15.04 11.95
N ASP A 169 -29.74 15.03 12.23
CA ASP A 169 -30.80 14.96 11.21
C ASP A 169 -30.74 16.09 10.17
N LYS A 170 -30.22 17.27 10.53
CA LYS A 170 -30.08 18.40 9.60
C LYS A 170 -29.10 18.10 8.46
N ALA A 171 -28.14 17.23 8.70
CA ALA A 171 -27.12 16.82 7.74
C ALA A 171 -27.52 15.57 6.92
N GLN A 172 -28.67 14.95 7.19
CA GLN A 172 -29.05 13.67 6.59
C GLN A 172 -29.06 13.72 5.06
N ARG A 173 -29.58 14.80 4.45
CA ARG A 173 -29.57 14.97 2.98
C ARG A 173 -28.15 15.01 2.42
N VAL A 174 -27.21 15.67 3.10
CA VAL A 174 -25.82 15.73 2.67
C VAL A 174 -25.16 14.37 2.83
N ASN A 175 -25.42 13.66 3.94
CA ASN A 175 -24.89 12.33 4.15
C ASN A 175 -25.35 11.34 3.08
N SER A 176 -26.65 11.29 2.79
CA SER A 176 -27.21 10.42 1.73
C SER A 176 -26.63 10.75 0.35
N LEU A 177 -26.44 12.03 0.01
CA LEU A 177 -25.79 12.41 -1.24
C LEU A 177 -24.35 11.90 -1.33
N ILE A 178 -23.60 11.91 -0.22
CA ILE A 178 -22.22 11.43 -0.20
C ILE A 178 -22.16 9.91 -0.31
N GLU A 179 -23.10 9.19 0.32
CA GLU A 179 -23.24 7.74 0.16
C GLU A 179 -23.55 7.36 -1.30
N GLU A 180 -24.52 8.02 -1.91
CA GLU A 180 -24.86 7.81 -3.33
C GLU A 180 -23.66 8.11 -4.24
N LEU A 181 -22.93 9.20 -3.96
CA LEU A 181 -21.73 9.56 -4.71
C LEU A 181 -20.61 8.52 -4.55
N SER A 182 -20.46 7.95 -3.36
CA SER A 182 -19.55 6.82 -3.10
C SER A 182 -19.88 5.63 -4.01
N HIS A 183 -21.16 5.27 -4.12
CA HIS A 183 -21.61 4.19 -5.01
C HIS A 183 -21.33 4.49 -6.49
N VAL A 184 -21.53 5.73 -6.93
CA VAL A 184 -21.19 6.15 -8.30
C VAL A 184 -19.71 5.95 -8.56
N PHE A 185 -18.84 6.39 -7.65
CA PHE A 185 -17.41 6.19 -7.82
C PHE A 185 -17.01 4.71 -7.77
N PHE A 186 -17.61 3.89 -6.90
CA PHE A 186 -17.41 2.43 -6.91
C PHE A 186 -17.79 1.80 -8.26
N LYS A 187 -18.83 2.31 -8.93
CA LYS A 187 -19.21 1.83 -10.27
C LYS A 187 -18.19 2.24 -11.33
N ILE A 188 -17.69 3.47 -11.28
CA ILE A 188 -16.61 3.97 -12.16
C ILE A 188 -15.37 3.08 -12.03
N ILE A 189 -14.99 2.74 -10.79
CA ILE A 189 -13.89 1.81 -10.51
C ILE A 189 -14.13 0.45 -11.16
N GLY A 190 -15.36 -0.08 -11.05
CA GLY A 190 -15.75 -1.33 -11.69
C GLY A 190 -15.51 -1.32 -13.20
N PHE A 191 -15.66 -0.17 -13.87
CA PHE A 191 -15.31 0.00 -15.28
C PHE A 191 -13.80 0.00 -15.51
N ILE A 192 -13.05 0.77 -14.71
CA ILE A 192 -11.59 0.90 -14.85
C ILE A 192 -10.89 -0.45 -14.59
N ILE A 193 -11.36 -1.25 -13.63
CA ILE A 193 -10.77 -2.55 -13.28
C ILE A 193 -10.81 -3.54 -14.45
N LYS A 194 -11.80 -3.44 -15.34
CA LYS A 194 -11.84 -4.30 -16.53
C LYS A 194 -10.63 -4.08 -17.44
N LEU A 195 -9.97 -2.92 -17.34
CA LEU A 195 -8.74 -2.57 -18.05
C LEU A 195 -7.46 -2.99 -17.31
N ALA A 196 -7.57 -3.48 -16.06
CA ALA A 196 -6.41 -3.87 -15.25
C ALA A 196 -5.44 -4.84 -15.95
N PRO A 197 -5.89 -5.86 -16.71
CA PRO A 197 -4.96 -6.72 -17.46
C PRO A 197 -4.06 -5.95 -18.43
N LEU A 198 -4.58 -4.91 -19.10
CA LEU A 198 -3.79 -4.10 -20.04
C LEU A 198 -2.75 -3.25 -19.30
N GLY A 199 -3.13 -2.67 -18.16
CA GLY A 199 -2.21 -1.91 -17.31
C GLY A 199 -1.06 -2.78 -16.79
N VAL A 200 -1.39 -3.99 -16.31
CA VAL A 200 -0.39 -4.98 -15.85
C VAL A 200 0.53 -5.41 -16.99
N LEU A 201 0.00 -5.69 -18.17
CA LEU A 201 0.82 -6.06 -19.34
C LEU A 201 1.84 -4.95 -19.66
N GLY A 202 1.38 -3.70 -19.77
CA GLY A 202 2.24 -2.57 -20.12
C GLY A 202 3.32 -2.29 -19.09
N ALA A 203 2.96 -2.33 -17.80
CA ALA A 203 3.90 -2.11 -16.72
C ALA A 203 4.99 -3.20 -16.64
N ILE A 204 4.60 -4.47 -16.74
CA ILE A 204 5.52 -5.61 -16.66
C ILE A 204 6.40 -5.72 -17.91
N ALA A 205 5.85 -5.45 -19.09
CA ALA A 205 6.60 -5.41 -20.34
C ALA A 205 7.67 -4.33 -20.30
N PHE A 206 7.29 -3.09 -19.95
CA PHE A 206 8.23 -1.98 -19.83
C PHE A 206 9.39 -2.30 -18.89
N THR A 207 9.10 -2.83 -17.70
CA THR A 207 10.16 -3.13 -16.75
C THR A 207 11.09 -4.23 -17.25
N THR A 208 10.53 -5.31 -17.78
CA THR A 208 11.35 -6.44 -18.25
C THR A 208 12.20 -6.02 -19.46
N GLY A 209 11.67 -5.16 -20.33
CA GLY A 209 12.40 -4.61 -21.49
C GLY A 209 13.49 -3.62 -21.12
N LYS A 210 13.19 -2.63 -20.26
CA LYS A 210 14.13 -1.56 -19.91
C LYS A 210 15.29 -2.02 -19.02
N TYR A 211 14.99 -2.85 -18.03
CA TYR A 211 15.97 -3.23 -17.01
C TYR A 211 16.66 -4.56 -17.32
N GLY A 212 16.11 -5.36 -18.25
CA GLY A 212 16.71 -6.58 -18.77
C GLY A 212 16.82 -7.74 -17.77
N VAL A 213 17.04 -8.95 -18.29
CA VAL A 213 17.19 -10.17 -17.46
C VAL A 213 18.57 -10.25 -16.78
N ALA A 214 19.57 -9.49 -17.27
CA ALA A 214 20.97 -9.58 -16.85
C ALA A 214 21.34 -8.70 -15.62
N SER A 215 20.63 -7.58 -15.39
CA SER A 215 20.81 -6.72 -14.20
C SER A 215 20.38 -7.42 -12.89
N LEU A 216 19.65 -8.53 -13.00
CA LEU A 216 19.16 -9.35 -11.89
C LEU A 216 20.23 -10.15 -11.16
N LYS A 217 21.46 -10.32 -11.66
CA LYS A 217 22.39 -11.29 -11.04
C LYS A 217 23.09 -10.77 -9.77
N GLN A 218 23.63 -9.55 -9.78
CA GLN A 218 24.30 -8.95 -8.60
C GLN A 218 23.32 -8.22 -7.67
N LEU A 219 22.33 -7.53 -8.23
CA LEU A 219 21.27 -6.86 -7.49
C LEU A 219 20.12 -7.80 -7.08
N GLY A 220 20.07 -9.01 -7.65
CA GLY A 220 19.09 -10.03 -7.28
C GLY A 220 19.25 -10.55 -5.85
N TYR A 221 20.45 -10.51 -5.27
CA TYR A 221 20.62 -10.89 -3.86
C TYR A 221 19.91 -9.88 -2.94
N LEU A 222 20.09 -8.57 -3.17
CA LEU A 222 19.37 -7.53 -2.44
C LEU A 222 17.84 -7.68 -2.58
N VAL A 223 17.35 -7.89 -3.81
CA VAL A 223 15.92 -8.10 -4.08
C VAL A 223 15.43 -9.38 -3.39
N ALA A 224 16.18 -10.47 -3.44
CA ALA A 224 15.81 -11.74 -2.80
C ALA A 224 15.72 -11.60 -1.27
N VAL A 225 16.70 -10.93 -0.65
CA VAL A 225 16.67 -10.64 0.80
C VAL A 225 15.47 -9.76 1.15
N PHE A 226 15.14 -8.76 0.32
CA PHE A 226 13.96 -7.92 0.54
C PHE A 226 12.66 -8.73 0.43
N TYR A 227 12.50 -9.57 -0.60
CA TYR A 227 11.32 -10.43 -0.75
C TYR A 227 11.20 -11.43 0.40
N LEU A 228 12.32 -11.99 0.86
CA LEU A 228 12.37 -12.84 2.04
C LEU A 228 11.93 -12.07 3.29
N SER A 229 12.38 -10.84 3.45
CA SER A 229 12.02 -9.97 4.59
C SER A 229 10.51 -9.69 4.60
N CYS A 230 9.95 -9.30 3.45
CA CYS A 230 8.51 -9.14 3.27
C CYS A 230 7.73 -10.44 3.56
N PHE A 231 8.22 -11.57 3.07
CA PHE A 231 7.59 -12.87 3.30
C PHE A 231 7.59 -13.25 4.79
N VAL A 232 8.73 -13.08 5.48
CA VAL A 232 8.84 -13.31 6.93
C VAL A 232 7.91 -12.38 7.70
N PHE A 233 7.86 -11.10 7.35
CA PHE A 233 6.96 -10.14 7.99
C PHE A 233 5.48 -10.55 7.83
N VAL A 234 5.06 -10.90 6.61
CA VAL A 234 3.67 -11.29 6.32
C VAL A 234 3.29 -12.62 6.99
N THR A 235 4.18 -13.60 6.99
CA THR A 235 3.87 -14.94 7.51
C THR A 235 4.02 -15.05 9.01
N VAL A 236 5.03 -14.40 9.59
CA VAL A 236 5.33 -14.46 11.02
C VAL A 236 4.61 -13.35 11.75
N VAL A 237 4.90 -12.08 11.46
CA VAL A 237 4.36 -10.95 12.24
C VAL A 237 2.86 -10.80 11.98
N LEU A 238 2.47 -10.56 10.72
CA LEU A 238 1.06 -10.43 10.37
C LEU A 238 0.29 -11.75 10.59
N GLY A 239 0.95 -12.90 10.42
CA GLY A 239 0.36 -14.20 10.71
C GLY A 239 0.03 -14.41 12.19
N VAL A 240 0.94 -14.05 13.10
CA VAL A 240 0.71 -14.11 14.55
C VAL A 240 -0.38 -13.13 14.94
N VAL A 241 -0.29 -11.87 14.51
CA VAL A 241 -1.28 -10.83 14.80
C VAL A 241 -2.68 -11.23 14.33
N MET A 242 -2.81 -11.75 13.10
CA MET A 242 -4.08 -12.21 12.56
C MET A 242 -4.62 -13.43 13.33
N ARG A 243 -3.74 -14.34 13.77
CA ARG A 243 -4.13 -15.51 14.57
C ARG A 243 -4.62 -15.10 15.96
N LEU A 244 -4.00 -14.11 16.58
CA LEU A 244 -4.48 -13.50 17.82
C LEU A 244 -5.86 -12.84 17.64
N ALA A 245 -6.14 -12.28 16.47
CA ALA A 245 -7.46 -11.75 16.12
C ALA A 245 -8.53 -12.85 15.85
N GLY A 246 -8.11 -14.12 15.72
CA GLY A 246 -8.97 -15.28 15.49
C GLY A 246 -9.10 -15.69 14.02
N PHE A 247 -8.28 -15.15 13.12
CA PHE A 247 -8.34 -15.40 11.68
C PHE A 247 -6.99 -15.86 11.12
N SER A 248 -6.95 -16.23 9.83
CA SER A 248 -5.73 -16.68 9.16
C SER A 248 -5.32 -15.69 8.08
N VAL A 249 -4.07 -15.22 8.14
CA VAL A 249 -3.50 -14.31 7.12
C VAL A 249 -3.49 -14.97 5.73
N PHE A 250 -3.25 -16.29 5.65
CA PHE A 250 -3.25 -17.03 4.39
C PHE A 250 -4.63 -17.09 3.75
N LYS A 251 -5.70 -17.18 4.56
CA LYS A 251 -7.08 -17.11 4.06
C LYS A 251 -7.40 -15.70 3.55
N LEU A 252 -6.94 -14.65 4.24
CA LEU A 252 -7.10 -13.26 3.80
C LEU A 252 -6.36 -12.99 2.48
N ILE A 253 -5.10 -13.41 2.36
CA ILE A 253 -4.32 -13.32 1.11
C ILE A 253 -5.06 -14.03 -0.03
N ARG A 254 -5.63 -15.20 0.24
CA ARG A 254 -6.39 -15.97 -0.74
C ARG A 254 -7.70 -15.29 -1.16
N TYR A 255 -8.32 -14.51 -0.25
CA TYR A 255 -9.51 -13.70 -0.52
C TYR A 255 -9.17 -12.47 -1.39
N LEU A 256 -8.03 -11.83 -1.12
CA LEU A 256 -7.53 -10.66 -1.83
C LEU A 256 -6.68 -10.98 -3.07
N ARG A 257 -6.71 -12.21 -3.58
CA ARG A 257 -5.81 -12.66 -4.66
C ARG A 257 -5.92 -11.81 -5.93
N GLU A 258 -7.11 -11.28 -6.23
CA GLU A 258 -7.37 -10.47 -7.41
C GLU A 258 -6.68 -9.12 -7.30
N GLU A 259 -6.85 -8.47 -6.16
CA GLU A 259 -6.24 -7.20 -5.81
C GLU A 259 -4.72 -7.34 -5.76
N LEU A 260 -4.22 -8.39 -5.11
CA LEU A 260 -2.79 -8.67 -5.04
C LEU A 260 -2.18 -8.91 -6.42
N SER A 261 -2.89 -9.56 -7.34
CA SER A 261 -2.41 -9.71 -8.73
C SER A 261 -2.36 -8.40 -9.50
N ILE A 262 -3.32 -7.49 -9.26
CA ILE A 262 -3.29 -6.15 -9.86
C ILE A 262 -2.09 -5.38 -9.29
N VAL A 263 -1.91 -5.36 -7.97
CA VAL A 263 -0.77 -4.70 -7.30
C VAL A 263 0.56 -5.27 -7.74
N LEU A 264 0.66 -6.59 -7.94
CA LEU A 264 1.85 -7.24 -8.47
C LEU A 264 2.25 -6.66 -9.83
N GLY A 265 1.25 -6.42 -10.69
CA GLY A 265 1.49 -5.90 -12.03
C GLY A 265 1.69 -4.38 -12.09
N THR A 266 1.09 -3.62 -11.17
CA THR A 266 1.12 -2.15 -11.19
C THR A 266 2.15 -1.55 -10.23
N ALA A 267 2.71 -2.35 -9.32
CA ALA A 267 3.59 -1.93 -8.23
C ALA A 267 3.00 -0.81 -7.33
N SER A 268 1.68 -0.67 -7.30
CA SER A 268 0.98 0.37 -6.55
C SER A 268 -0.24 -0.20 -5.83
N SER A 269 -0.26 -0.09 -4.50
CA SER A 269 -1.39 -0.47 -3.65
C SER A 269 -2.62 0.41 -3.87
N ASP A 270 -2.41 1.64 -4.35
CA ASP A 270 -3.48 2.61 -4.64
C ASP A 270 -4.41 2.09 -5.74
N ALA A 271 -3.85 1.30 -6.68
CA ALA A 271 -4.58 0.71 -7.81
C ALA A 271 -5.83 -0.10 -7.41
N VAL A 272 -5.87 -0.60 -6.17
CA VAL A 272 -6.90 -1.51 -5.66
C VAL A 272 -7.56 -1.02 -4.37
N LEU A 273 -7.17 0.15 -3.86
CA LEU A 273 -7.66 0.70 -2.60
C LEU A 273 -9.20 0.60 -2.47
N PRO A 274 -10.00 1.01 -3.48
CA PRO A 274 -11.44 0.94 -3.34
C PRO A 274 -12.00 -0.51 -3.33
N GLN A 275 -11.40 -1.42 -4.10
CA GLN A 275 -11.81 -2.82 -4.14
C GLN A 275 -11.61 -3.48 -2.78
N VAL A 276 -10.48 -3.16 -2.14
CA VAL A 276 -10.12 -3.65 -0.82
C VAL A 276 -11.13 -3.15 0.20
N MET A 277 -11.50 -1.87 0.16
CA MET A 277 -12.52 -1.31 1.05
C MET A 277 -13.85 -2.05 0.90
N SER A 278 -14.38 -2.19 -0.32
CA SER A 278 -15.63 -2.92 -0.57
C SER A 278 -15.55 -4.40 -0.16
N LYS A 279 -14.40 -5.06 -0.38
CA LYS A 279 -14.22 -6.47 0.02
C LYS A 279 -14.14 -6.65 1.54
N LEU A 280 -13.55 -5.70 2.27
CA LEU A 280 -13.48 -5.74 3.72
C LEU A 280 -14.85 -5.43 4.36
N GLU A 281 -15.61 -4.51 3.79
CA GLU A 281 -17.02 -4.29 4.15
C GLU A 281 -17.86 -5.55 3.89
N TYR A 282 -17.72 -6.16 2.71
CA TYR A 282 -18.42 -7.41 2.39
C TYR A 282 -18.04 -8.58 3.31
N MET A 283 -16.81 -8.60 3.83
CA MET A 283 -16.35 -9.58 4.81
C MET A 283 -17.10 -9.45 6.15
N GLY A 284 -17.76 -8.31 6.39
CA GLY A 284 -18.54 -8.06 7.61
C GLY A 284 -17.90 -7.06 8.55
N ILE A 285 -16.89 -6.30 8.11
CA ILE A 285 -16.35 -5.17 8.87
C ILE A 285 -17.24 -3.95 8.62
N LYS A 286 -17.54 -3.16 9.66
CA LYS A 286 -18.30 -1.91 9.50
C LYS A 286 -17.56 -0.90 8.63
N ASP A 287 -18.33 -0.20 7.80
CA ASP A 287 -17.93 0.94 6.96
C ASP A 287 -17.10 1.98 7.73
N SER A 288 -17.52 2.35 8.94
CA SER A 288 -16.81 3.29 9.83
C SER A 288 -15.37 2.88 10.14
N THR A 289 -15.10 1.57 10.33
CA THR A 289 -13.75 1.08 10.59
C THR A 289 -12.94 0.96 9.29
N VAL A 290 -13.55 0.47 8.21
CA VAL A 290 -12.86 0.35 6.91
C VAL A 290 -12.49 1.73 6.36
N GLY A 291 -13.45 2.66 6.37
CA GLY A 291 -13.30 4.03 5.90
C GLY A 291 -12.26 4.83 6.65
N LEU A 292 -12.03 4.55 7.94
CA LEU A 292 -10.99 5.22 8.71
C LEU A 292 -9.63 4.52 8.61
N VAL A 293 -9.58 3.21 8.86
CA VAL A 293 -8.32 2.48 9.07
C VAL A 293 -7.58 2.26 7.76
N ILE A 294 -8.27 1.92 6.66
CA ILE A 294 -7.60 1.65 5.38
C ILE A 294 -6.93 2.91 4.81
N PRO A 295 -7.63 4.06 4.64
CA PRO A 295 -7.00 5.26 4.09
C PRO A 295 -5.88 5.79 4.99
N THR A 296 -6.07 5.76 6.31
CA THR A 296 -5.00 6.15 7.25
C THR A 296 -3.78 5.23 7.13
N GLY A 297 -3.99 3.91 7.01
CA GLY A 297 -2.90 2.94 6.84
C GLY A 297 -2.12 3.11 5.53
N TYR A 298 -2.77 3.56 4.46
CA TYR A 298 -2.11 3.86 3.19
C TYR A 298 -1.12 5.03 3.27
N SER A 299 -1.17 5.84 4.33
CA SER A 299 -0.19 6.89 4.62
C SER A 299 0.74 6.52 5.78
N PHE A 300 0.20 5.94 6.85
CA PHE A 300 0.94 5.76 8.11
C PHE A 300 1.42 4.33 8.39
N ASN A 301 0.99 3.33 7.61
CA ASN A 301 1.32 1.92 7.80
C ASN A 301 1.91 1.30 6.54
N LEU A 302 3.08 1.80 6.17
CA LEU A 302 3.82 1.34 5.00
C LEU A 302 4.89 0.33 5.41
N ASP A 303 4.47 -0.80 6.00
CA ASP A 303 5.35 -1.82 6.57
C ASP A 303 6.45 -2.30 5.59
N GLY A 304 6.09 -2.60 4.35
CA GLY A 304 7.03 -2.99 3.30
C GLY A 304 8.00 -1.86 2.93
N PHE A 305 7.59 -0.60 3.07
CA PHE A 305 8.48 0.55 2.87
C PHE A 305 9.45 0.70 4.04
N SER A 306 8.99 0.46 5.26
CA SER A 306 9.82 0.47 6.45
C SER A 306 10.89 -0.62 6.42
N ILE A 307 10.54 -1.84 6.01
CA ILE A 307 11.54 -2.91 5.75
C ILE A 307 12.56 -2.43 4.72
N TYR A 308 12.11 -1.77 3.65
CA TYR A 308 12.99 -1.31 2.58
C TYR A 308 13.95 -0.23 3.05
N LEU A 309 13.48 0.77 3.82
CA LEU A 309 14.32 1.86 4.31
C LEU A 309 15.55 1.32 5.07
N THR A 310 15.33 0.48 6.07
CA THR A 310 16.42 -0.07 6.89
C THR A 310 17.35 -0.98 6.10
N LEU A 311 16.79 -1.84 5.26
CA LEU A 311 17.56 -2.77 4.43
C LEU A 311 18.39 -2.04 3.37
N ALA A 312 17.83 -1.02 2.72
CA ALA A 312 18.51 -0.18 1.74
C ALA A 312 19.66 0.62 2.35
N VAL A 313 19.42 1.23 3.52
CA VAL A 313 20.42 2.00 4.26
C VAL A 313 21.62 1.13 4.65
N LEU A 314 21.37 -0.08 5.18
CA LEU A 314 22.43 -1.02 5.54
C LEU A 314 23.16 -1.58 4.31
N PHE A 315 22.42 -1.87 3.24
CA PHE A 315 23.02 -2.32 1.97
C PHE A 315 24.00 -1.27 1.43
N ILE A 316 23.62 0.00 1.40
CA ILE A 316 24.49 1.08 0.93
C ILE A 316 25.74 1.16 1.80
N ALA A 317 25.58 1.19 3.12
CA ALA A 317 26.72 1.27 4.02
C ALA A 317 27.69 0.09 3.84
N GLN A 318 27.17 -1.13 3.67
CA GLN A 318 28.00 -2.31 3.38
C GLN A 318 28.69 -2.22 2.01
N ALA A 319 27.97 -1.77 0.99
CA ALA A 319 28.49 -1.64 -0.37
C ALA A 319 29.60 -0.60 -0.51
N THR A 320 29.55 0.47 0.30
CA THR A 320 30.52 1.57 0.32
C THR A 320 31.59 1.41 1.40
N ASN A 321 31.62 0.27 2.11
CA ASN A 321 32.51 0.02 3.25
C ASN A 321 32.43 1.09 4.35
N THR A 322 31.25 1.66 4.55
CA THR A 322 30.99 2.62 5.61
C THR A 322 30.76 1.87 6.92
N PRO A 323 31.63 2.04 7.94
CA PRO A 323 31.40 1.43 9.24
C PRO A 323 30.19 2.10 9.91
N LEU A 324 29.21 1.31 10.33
CA LEU A 324 28.08 1.78 11.13
C LEU A 324 28.28 1.37 12.58
N SER A 325 28.26 2.35 13.49
CA SER A 325 28.22 2.09 14.92
C SER A 325 26.82 1.69 15.38
N THR A 326 26.69 1.12 16.58
CA THR A 326 25.38 0.83 17.18
C THR A 326 24.54 2.11 17.35
N HIS A 327 25.18 3.25 17.61
CA HIS A 327 24.50 4.55 17.67
C HIS A 327 23.90 4.92 16.32
N ASP A 328 24.64 4.74 15.22
CA ASP A 328 24.14 5.04 13.87
C ASP A 328 22.94 4.15 13.51
N LEU A 329 22.94 2.88 13.93
CA LEU A 329 21.79 1.99 13.72
C LEU A 329 20.52 2.46 14.44
N ILE A 330 20.65 3.00 15.65
CA ILE A 330 19.52 3.58 16.38
C ILE A 330 19.02 4.84 15.66
N VAL A 331 19.92 5.71 15.21
CA VAL A 331 19.58 6.90 14.42
C VAL A 331 18.88 6.49 13.12
N VAL A 332 19.36 5.46 12.42
CA VAL A 332 18.74 4.91 11.21
C VAL A 332 17.30 4.48 11.50
N LEU A 333 17.06 3.76 12.59
CA LEU A 333 15.70 3.33 12.97
C LEU A 333 14.79 4.51 13.27
N LEU A 334 15.25 5.48 14.10
CA LEU A 334 14.45 6.63 14.49
C LEU A 334 14.11 7.54 13.30
N VAL A 335 15.11 7.85 12.46
CA VAL A 335 14.90 8.64 11.25
C VAL A 335 13.97 7.89 10.30
N SER A 336 14.22 6.60 10.06
CA SER A 336 13.38 5.79 9.16
C SER A 336 11.93 5.69 9.66
N LEU A 337 11.71 5.68 10.98
CA LEU A 337 10.38 5.67 11.57
C LEU A 337 9.62 6.95 11.21
N VAL A 338 10.26 8.11 11.36
CA VAL A 338 9.67 9.40 11.00
C VAL A 338 9.47 9.53 9.49
N THR A 339 10.51 9.23 8.71
CA THR A 339 10.46 9.39 7.25
C THR A 339 9.52 8.40 6.58
N SER A 340 9.29 7.21 7.16
CA SER A 340 8.33 6.22 6.64
C SER A 340 6.89 6.76 6.55
N LYS A 341 6.49 7.66 7.46
CA LYS A 341 5.14 8.25 7.49
C LYS A 341 4.97 9.35 6.43
N GLY A 342 6.08 9.91 5.93
CA GLY A 342 6.08 10.88 4.84
C GLY A 342 5.84 10.28 3.46
N ALA A 343 5.80 8.94 3.34
CA ALA A 343 5.60 8.27 2.07
C ALA A 343 4.12 8.20 1.70
N HIS A 344 3.79 8.81 0.57
CA HIS A 344 2.52 8.56 -0.09
C HIS A 344 2.74 7.57 -1.25
N GLY A 345 1.76 6.70 -1.54
CA GLY A 345 1.76 5.57 -2.49
C GLY A 345 2.03 5.87 -3.98
N ILE A 346 2.64 7.00 -4.30
CA ILE A 346 3.04 7.37 -5.66
C ILE A 346 4.34 6.65 -6.05
N PRO A 347 4.43 6.02 -7.23
CA PRO A 347 5.68 5.45 -7.73
C PRO A 347 6.82 6.49 -7.73
N GLY A 348 7.98 6.12 -7.19
CA GLY A 348 9.15 6.99 -7.04
C GLY A 348 9.24 7.79 -5.73
N SER A 349 8.19 7.85 -4.91
CA SER A 349 8.25 8.51 -3.58
C SER A 349 9.23 7.84 -2.63
N ALA A 350 9.38 6.51 -2.75
CA ALA A 350 10.28 5.70 -1.94
C ALA A 350 11.74 6.14 -2.06
N ILE A 351 12.21 6.49 -3.26
CA ILE A 351 13.59 6.95 -3.49
C ILE A 351 13.80 8.34 -2.89
N VAL A 352 12.84 9.26 -3.05
CA VAL A 352 12.92 10.62 -2.48
C VAL A 352 13.04 10.55 -0.95
N ILE A 353 12.28 9.66 -0.32
CA ILE A 353 12.24 9.54 1.13
C ILE A 353 13.43 8.76 1.66
N LEU A 354 13.91 7.76 0.92
CA LEU A 354 15.19 7.13 1.22
C LEU A 354 16.34 8.15 1.13
N ALA A 355 16.30 9.07 0.16
CA ALA A 355 17.25 10.18 0.07
C ALA A 355 17.18 11.12 1.26
N ALA A 356 15.98 11.48 1.70
CA ALA A 356 15.78 12.27 2.92
C ALA A 356 16.32 11.53 4.16
N THR A 357 16.08 10.22 4.26
CA THR A 357 16.56 9.35 5.34
C THR A 357 18.09 9.29 5.38
N LEU A 358 18.73 9.05 4.23
CA LEU A 358 20.19 9.03 4.12
C LEU A 358 20.81 10.40 4.39
N SER A 359 20.18 11.48 3.94
CA SER A 359 20.66 12.85 4.18
C SER A 359 20.62 13.24 5.66
N ALA A 360 19.75 12.60 6.45
CA ALA A 360 19.68 12.77 7.90
C ALA A 360 20.69 11.90 8.67
N ILE A 361 21.40 10.98 8.00
CA ILE A 361 22.40 10.09 8.60
C ILE A 361 23.77 10.44 7.99
N PRO A 362 24.58 11.30 8.66
CA PRO A 362 25.83 11.83 8.09
C PRO A 362 26.86 10.78 7.70
N ALA A 363 26.81 9.60 8.34
CA ALA A 363 27.73 8.51 8.08
C ALA A 363 27.56 7.90 6.68
N ILE A 364 26.35 7.94 6.11
CA ILE A 364 26.02 7.15 4.91
C ILE A 364 25.95 8.07 3.69
N PRO A 365 26.75 7.79 2.64
CA PRO A 365 26.78 8.64 1.46
C PRO A 365 25.45 8.54 0.68
N VAL A 366 24.77 9.68 0.52
CA VAL A 366 23.54 9.80 -0.29
C VAL A 366 23.78 9.35 -1.73
N LEU A 367 25.02 9.49 -2.23
CA LEU A 367 25.44 9.02 -3.56
C LEU A 367 25.25 7.50 -3.76
N GLY A 368 25.23 6.72 -2.67
CA GLY A 368 24.95 5.29 -2.70
C GLY A 368 23.54 4.93 -3.18
N LEU A 369 22.60 5.89 -3.25
CA LEU A 369 21.27 5.69 -3.84
C LEU A 369 21.30 5.22 -5.30
N VAL A 370 22.34 5.61 -6.05
CA VAL A 370 22.54 5.19 -7.44
C VAL A 370 22.58 3.66 -7.55
N LEU A 371 23.03 2.97 -6.50
CA LEU A 371 23.12 1.51 -6.45
C LEU A 371 21.76 0.81 -6.35
N ILE A 372 20.75 1.50 -5.82
CA ILE A 372 19.41 0.92 -5.56
C ILE A 372 18.42 1.30 -6.66
N LEU A 373 18.63 2.45 -7.31
CA LEU A 373 17.75 2.98 -8.36
C LEU A 373 17.40 1.95 -9.46
N PRO A 374 18.32 1.08 -9.94
CA PRO A 374 17.98 0.07 -10.93
C PRO A 374 16.99 -1.01 -10.45
N VAL A 375 16.91 -1.28 -9.13
CA VAL A 375 16.02 -2.30 -8.55
C VAL A 375 14.82 -1.77 -7.79
N ASP A 376 14.70 -0.45 -7.64
CA ASP A 376 13.61 0.17 -6.87
C ASP A 376 12.23 -0.29 -7.36
N TRP A 377 12.07 -0.54 -8.66
CA TRP A 377 10.83 -1.06 -9.20
C TRP A 377 10.52 -2.48 -8.71
N PHE A 378 11.51 -3.40 -8.73
CA PHE A 378 11.33 -4.79 -8.31
C PHE A 378 11.04 -4.89 -6.82
N VAL A 379 11.72 -4.08 -6.02
CA VAL A 379 11.45 -3.88 -4.59
C VAL A 379 10.07 -3.25 -4.39
N GLY A 380 9.70 -2.30 -5.25
CA GLY A 380 8.42 -1.60 -5.23
C GLY A 380 7.22 -2.53 -5.28
N ILE A 381 7.30 -3.62 -6.04
CA ILE A 381 6.26 -4.66 -6.09
C ILE A 381 6.04 -5.29 -4.71
N ALA A 382 7.09 -5.86 -4.10
CA ALA A 382 6.97 -6.53 -2.80
C ALA A 382 6.56 -5.55 -1.70
N ARG A 383 7.03 -4.31 -1.78
CA ARG A 383 6.62 -3.21 -0.90
C ARG A 383 5.12 -2.94 -1.01
N ALA A 384 4.59 -2.74 -2.21
CA ALA A 384 3.18 -2.47 -2.42
C ALA A 384 2.28 -3.64 -1.96
N LEU A 385 2.68 -4.88 -2.22
CA LEU A 385 1.97 -6.07 -1.75
C LEU A 385 1.95 -6.17 -0.23
N THR A 386 3.11 -5.96 0.41
CA THR A 386 3.25 -6.05 1.88
C THR A 386 2.42 -4.97 2.55
N ASN A 387 2.48 -3.73 2.06
CA ASN A 387 1.69 -2.61 2.57
C ASN A 387 0.18 -2.90 2.47
N LEU A 388 -0.27 -3.40 1.31
CA LEU A 388 -1.68 -3.74 1.13
C LEU A 388 -2.13 -4.81 2.14
N ILE A 389 -1.36 -5.91 2.29
CA ILE A 389 -1.70 -6.97 3.24
C ILE A 389 -1.68 -6.44 4.67
N GLY A 390 -0.66 -5.66 5.04
CA GLY A 390 -0.52 -5.02 6.34
C GLY A 390 -1.73 -4.15 6.68
N ASN A 391 -2.15 -3.29 5.76
CA ASN A 391 -3.33 -2.44 5.92
C ASN A 391 -4.62 -3.24 6.08
N CYS A 392 -4.81 -4.30 5.30
CA CYS A 392 -5.98 -5.18 5.45
C CYS A 392 -5.99 -5.87 6.82
N VAL A 393 -4.85 -6.40 7.26
CA VAL A 393 -4.72 -7.06 8.57
C VAL A 393 -4.96 -6.05 9.70
N ALA A 394 -4.43 -4.84 9.59
CA ALA A 394 -4.67 -3.76 10.55
C ALA A 394 -6.17 -3.48 10.70
N THR A 395 -6.89 -3.36 9.59
CA THR A 395 -8.35 -3.15 9.60
C THR A 395 -9.09 -4.31 10.26
N VAL A 396 -8.70 -5.56 10.02
CA VAL A 396 -9.31 -6.71 10.71
C VAL A 396 -9.05 -6.68 12.21
N VAL A 397 -7.80 -6.40 12.62
CA VAL A 397 -7.39 -6.41 14.03
C VAL A 397 -8.09 -5.28 14.79
N VAL A 398 -8.09 -4.07 14.25
CA VAL A 398 -8.78 -2.92 14.84
C VAL A 398 -10.29 -3.18 14.91
N ALA A 399 -10.89 -3.76 13.87
CA ALA A 399 -12.30 -4.15 13.88
C ALA A 399 -12.60 -5.21 14.96
N VAL A 400 -11.69 -6.17 15.17
CA VAL A 400 -11.79 -7.16 16.25
C VAL A 400 -11.72 -6.49 17.63
N TRP A 401 -10.83 -5.52 17.82
CA TRP A 401 -10.68 -4.78 19.08
C TRP A 401 -11.84 -3.84 19.39
N GLU A 402 -12.55 -3.36 18.37
CA GLU A 402 -13.75 -2.51 18.50
C GLU A 402 -15.06 -3.30 18.42
N ASN A 403 -14.98 -4.62 18.23
CA ASN A 403 -16.14 -5.49 18.02
C ASN A 403 -17.03 -5.05 16.83
N ASP A 404 -16.39 -4.53 15.78
CA ASP A 404 -16.98 -4.00 14.55
C ASP A 404 -16.88 -4.97 13.38
N ILE A 405 -16.76 -6.27 13.68
CA ILE A 405 -16.68 -7.35 12.69
C ILE A 405 -17.69 -8.45 13.00
N ASP A 406 -18.51 -8.80 12.00
CA ASP A 406 -19.29 -10.03 12.03
C ASP A 406 -18.34 -11.23 11.82
N ARG A 407 -17.93 -11.85 12.93
CA ARG A 407 -16.99 -12.97 12.93
C ARG A 407 -17.51 -14.19 12.17
N ALA A 408 -18.81 -14.44 12.21
CA ALA A 408 -19.42 -15.59 11.53
C ALA A 408 -19.35 -15.38 10.01
N ARG A 409 -19.78 -14.21 9.53
CA ARG A 409 -19.66 -13.84 8.11
C ARG A 409 -18.21 -13.81 7.65
N ALA A 410 -17.31 -13.19 8.41
CA ALA A 410 -15.89 -13.12 8.07
C ALA A 410 -15.28 -14.52 7.92
N THR A 411 -15.61 -15.45 8.83
CA THR A 411 -15.13 -16.84 8.75
C THR A 411 -15.65 -17.54 7.49
N ARG A 412 -16.94 -17.39 7.18
CA ARG A 412 -17.57 -17.98 5.97
C ARG A 412 -16.98 -17.41 4.67
N VAL A 413 -16.75 -16.11 4.62
CA VAL A 413 -16.11 -15.43 3.47
C VAL A 413 -14.67 -15.92 3.29
N LEU A 414 -13.88 -15.98 4.37
CA LEU A 414 -12.50 -16.46 4.34
C LEU A 414 -12.39 -17.96 4.04
N ASN A 415 -13.42 -18.76 4.37
CA ASN A 415 -13.54 -20.17 3.98
C ASN A 415 -14.08 -20.38 2.55
N ARG A 416 -14.46 -19.31 1.84
CA ARG A 416 -15.09 -19.33 0.50
C ARG A 416 -16.47 -19.95 0.43
N GLU A 417 -17.16 -20.02 1.56
CA GLU A 417 -18.58 -20.41 1.62
C GLU A 417 -19.47 -19.29 1.08
N LEU A 418 -19.02 -18.03 1.23
CA LEU A 418 -19.62 -16.84 0.62
C LEU A 418 -18.62 -16.23 -0.36
N ARG A 419 -19.04 -16.05 -1.62
CA ARG A 419 -18.19 -15.44 -2.66
C ARG A 419 -18.56 -13.99 -2.83
N TYR A 420 -17.56 -13.12 -2.75
CA TYR A 420 -17.69 -11.76 -3.23
C TYR A 420 -17.95 -11.79 -4.74
N VAL A 421 -19.10 -11.26 -5.15
CA VAL A 421 -19.42 -11.00 -6.56
C VAL A 421 -19.43 -9.48 -6.69
N ALA A 422 -18.44 -8.92 -7.38
CA ALA A 422 -18.51 -7.53 -7.80
C ALA A 422 -19.72 -7.39 -8.72
N ASP A 423 -20.64 -6.48 -8.40
CA ASP A 423 -22.01 -6.33 -8.91
C ASP A 423 -23.08 -7.26 -8.32
N VAL A 424 -23.64 -6.87 -7.15
CA VAL A 424 -25.09 -6.76 -6.94
C VAL A 424 -25.35 -5.61 -5.94
N PRO A 425 -26.06 -4.53 -6.30
CA PRO A 425 -26.55 -3.54 -5.35
C PRO A 425 -27.56 -4.19 -4.38
N GLY A 426 -27.38 -4.03 -3.08
CA GLY A 426 -28.42 -4.39 -2.10
C GLY A 426 -28.62 -5.88 -1.84
N ALA A 427 -27.56 -6.69 -1.76
CA ALA A 427 -27.68 -8.00 -1.11
C ALA A 427 -27.93 -7.78 0.40
N ALA A 428 -29.20 -7.59 0.75
CA ALA A 428 -29.69 -7.77 2.11
C ALA A 428 -29.08 -9.04 2.70
N ALA A 429 -28.78 -9.01 4.00
CA ALA A 429 -28.32 -10.18 4.74
C ALA A 429 -29.16 -11.40 4.32
N PRO A 430 -28.55 -12.56 4.01
CA PRO A 430 -29.34 -13.76 3.75
C PRO A 430 -30.16 -14.01 5.01
N VAL A 431 -31.48 -13.92 4.88
CA VAL A 431 -32.41 -14.26 5.95
C VAL A 431 -32.10 -15.70 6.34
N ALA A 432 -31.85 -15.92 7.62
CA ALA A 432 -31.74 -17.26 8.16
C ALA A 432 -33.09 -17.97 7.99
N GLY A 433 -33.10 -19.04 7.20
CA GLY A 433 -34.24 -19.93 7.07
C GLY A 433 -34.51 -20.34 5.62
N ASP A 434 -34.04 -21.52 5.23
CA ASP A 434 -34.98 -22.60 4.95
C ASP A 434 -34.27 -23.95 5.00
N GLN A 435 -34.48 -24.67 6.10
CA GLN A 435 -34.49 -26.13 6.08
C GLN A 435 -35.94 -26.52 5.73
N ALA A 436 -36.16 -27.14 4.56
CA ALA A 436 -37.01 -28.33 4.37
C ALA A 436 -37.56 -28.43 2.93
N HIS A 437 -37.64 -29.69 2.46
CA HIS A 437 -38.37 -30.19 1.28
C HIS A 437 -37.79 -29.82 -0.10
N ALA A 438 -37.61 -30.71 -1.08
CA ALA A 438 -38.03 -32.09 -1.25
C ALA A 438 -37.13 -32.80 -2.30
N LEU A 439 -36.94 -34.11 -2.07
CA LEU A 439 -36.69 -35.24 -2.99
C LEU A 439 -35.67 -35.10 -4.12
#